data_AF-A0AAU2ZC33-F1
#
_entry.id   AF-A0AAU2ZC33-F1
#
_cell.length_a   1.000
_cell.length_b   1.000
_cell.length_c   1.000
_cell.angle_alpha   90.00
_cell.angle_beta   90.00
_cell.angle_gamma   90.00
#
_symmetry.space_group_name_H-M   'P 1'
#
loop_
_entity.id
_entity.type
_entity.pdbx_description
1 polymer ?
#
loop_
_entity_poly.entity_id
_entity_poly.type
_entity_poly.pdbx_seq_one_letter_code
_entity_poly.pdbx_strand_id
1 'polypeptide(L)'
;MTQIDEVSRIDAESVRRIFADVLGVEIREDSSFLAQGGDSFHAVLVVARIEDDWGLEADFTDVLQSTPGELARALATAPRLS
;
A
#
# COMPACT_ATOMS: atom_id res chain seq x y z
N MET A 1 24.00 13.75 7.83
CA MET A 1 23.03 13.21 8.80
C MET A 1 22.52 11.93 8.19
N THR A 2 23.02 10.82 8.71
CA THR A 2 22.82 9.44 8.22
C THR A 2 21.36 9.00 8.35
N GLN A 3 21.01 7.94 7.63
CA GLN A 3 19.68 7.31 7.46
C GLN A 3 18.84 8.06 6.42
N ILE A 4 18.46 7.47 5.28
CA ILE A 4 17.72 6.21 5.15
C ILE A 4 18.17 5.47 3.87
N ASP A 5 19.17 4.59 4.01
CA ASP A 5 19.36 3.44 3.13
C ASP A 5 18.79 2.19 3.85
N GLU A 6 17.62 2.33 4.46
CA GLU A 6 16.84 1.20 5.01
C GLU A 6 15.99 0.62 3.89
N VAL A 7 16.69 -0.07 2.99
CA VAL A 7 16.24 -1.20 2.17
C VAL A 7 14.71 -1.30 2.05
N SER A 8 14.18 -0.75 0.95
CA SER A 8 12.78 -0.84 0.51
C SER A 8 12.33 -2.31 0.37
N ARG A 9 12.03 -2.96 1.49
CA ARG A 9 11.22 -4.18 1.51
C ARG A 9 9.80 -3.73 1.72
N ILE A 10 8.95 -4.00 0.74
CA ILE A 10 7.51 -3.79 0.90
C ILE A 10 7.06 -4.68 2.04
N ASP A 11 6.61 -4.04 3.11
CA ASP A 11 6.12 -4.67 4.32
C ASP A 11 4.80 -4.01 4.74
N ALA A 12 4.16 -4.61 5.75
CA ALA A 12 2.86 -4.14 6.21
C ALA A 12 2.91 -2.67 6.67
N GLU A 13 4.01 -2.24 7.30
CA GLU A 13 4.13 -0.88 7.81
C GLU A 13 4.28 0.16 6.69
N SER A 14 5.01 -0.18 5.63
CA SER A 14 5.12 0.67 4.45
C SER A 14 3.77 0.85 3.74
N VAL A 15 2.98 -0.23 3.63
CA VAL A 15 1.61 -0.15 3.12
C VAL A 15 0.70 0.65 4.04
N ARG A 16 0.79 0.47 5.36
CA ARG A 16 0.01 1.25 6.35
C ARG A 16 0.26 2.74 6.22
N ARG A 17 1.51 3.15 5.97
CA ARG A 17 1.85 4.57 5.75
C ARG A 17 1.14 5.14 4.51
N ILE A 18 1.17 4.43 3.38
CA ILE A 18 0.43 4.88 2.18
C ILE A 18 -1.08 4.98 2.47
N PHE A 19 -1.66 3.97 3.13
CA PHE A 19 -3.08 3.99 3.48
C PHE A 19 -3.42 5.15 4.42
N ALA A 20 -2.59 5.41 5.43
CA ALA A 20 -2.77 6.49 6.39
C ALA A 20 -2.69 7.87 5.72
N ASP A 21 -1.75 8.04 4.79
CA ASP A 21 -1.61 9.28 4.03
C ASP A 21 -2.84 9.55 3.13
N VAL A 22 -3.42 8.51 2.54
CA VAL A 22 -4.60 8.64 1.67
C VAL A 22 -5.90 8.82 2.45
N LEU A 23 -6.09 8.07 3.54
CA LEU A 23 -7.32 8.09 4.33
C LEU A 23 -7.32 9.16 5.43
N GLY A 24 -6.16 9.69 5.81
CA GLY A 24 -6.01 10.68 6.88
C GLY A 24 -6.30 10.13 8.28
N VAL A 25 -6.20 8.81 8.47
CA VAL A 25 -6.48 8.11 9.74
C VAL A 25 -5.41 7.06 10.05
N GLU A 26 -5.32 6.65 11.32
CA GLU A 26 -4.47 5.52 11.69
C GLU A 26 -5.05 4.21 11.16
N ILE A 27 -4.16 3.37 10.61
CA ILE A 27 -4.53 2.14 9.91
C ILE A 27 -4.32 0.93 10.82
N ARG A 28 -5.35 0.11 11.01
CA ARG A 28 -5.29 -1.19 11.68
C ARG A 28 -4.59 -2.23 10.79
N GLU A 29 -3.76 -3.07 11.42
CA GLU A 29 -2.95 -4.09 10.74
C GLU A 29 -3.75 -5.27 10.19
N ASP A 30 -4.90 -5.56 10.81
CA ASP A 30 -5.75 -6.73 10.58
C ASP A 30 -7.05 -6.40 9.83
N SER A 31 -7.20 -5.15 9.39
CA SER A 31 -8.39 -4.65 8.72
C SER A 31 -8.10 -4.30 7.27
N SER A 32 -9.00 -4.66 6.36
CA SER A 32 -8.86 -4.31 4.94
C SER A 32 -9.02 -2.82 4.70
N PHE A 33 -8.54 -2.31 3.56
CA PHE A 33 -8.69 -0.89 3.22
C PHE A 33 -10.15 -0.42 3.22
N LEU A 34 -11.06 -1.22 2.64
CA LEU A 34 -12.51 -0.96 2.68
C LEU A 34 -13.08 -0.92 4.10
N ALA A 35 -12.67 -1.85 4.97
CA ALA A 35 -13.13 -1.88 6.36
C ALA A 35 -12.67 -0.66 7.18
N GLN A 36 -11.70 0.09 6.67
CA GLN A 36 -11.13 1.27 7.30
C GLN A 36 -11.68 2.59 6.75
N GLY A 37 -12.68 2.52 5.87
CA GLY A 37 -13.31 3.69 5.26
C GLY A 37 -12.73 4.06 3.90
N GLY A 38 -11.81 3.26 3.36
CA GLY A 38 -11.40 3.38 1.97
C GLY A 38 -12.53 3.01 1.01
N ASP A 39 -12.45 3.55 -0.20
CA ASP A 39 -13.37 3.28 -1.30
C ASP A 39 -12.61 3.24 -2.62
N SER A 40 -13.34 3.14 -3.74
CA SER A 40 -12.74 3.09 -5.07
C SER A 40 -11.89 4.31 -5.41
N PHE A 41 -12.29 5.52 -4.98
CA PHE A 41 -11.53 6.72 -5.27
C PHE A 41 -10.19 6.70 -4.52
N HIS A 42 -10.23 6.39 -3.22
CA HIS A 42 -9.02 6.27 -2.43
C HIS A 42 -8.13 5.12 -2.93
N ALA A 43 -8.70 4.01 -3.38
CA ALA A 43 -7.94 2.89 -3.94
C ALA A 43 -7.20 3.27 -5.23
N VAL A 44 -7.81 4.07 -6.11
CA VAL A 44 -7.10 4.61 -7.29
C VAL A 44 -5.89 5.46 -6.87
N LEU A 45 -6.02 6.27 -5.82
CA LEU A 45 -4.90 7.08 -5.32
C LEU A 45 -3.78 6.22 -4.72
N VAL A 46 -4.15 5.16 -4.00
CA VAL A 46 -3.19 4.21 -3.44
C VAL A 46 -2.44 3.46 -4.54
N VAL A 47 -3.15 2.98 -5.58
CA VAL A 47 -2.52 2.32 -6.74
C VAL A 47 -1.48 3.25 -7.37
N ALA A 48 -1.89 4.47 -7.72
CA ALA A 48 -0.97 5.45 -8.33
C ALA A 48 0.25 5.74 -7.46
N ARG A 49 0.09 5.77 -6.13
CA ARG A 49 1.19 6.00 -5.18
C ARG A 49 2.12 4.80 -5.04
N ILE A 50 1.59 3.58 -5.08
CA ILE A 50 2.42 2.35 -5.13
C ILE A 50 3.24 2.32 -6.43
N GLU A 51 2.62 2.67 -7.55
CA GLU A 51 3.28 2.73 -8.85
C GLU A 51 4.41 3.78 -8.87
N ASP A 52 4.16 4.98 -8.33
CA ASP A 52 5.15 6.08 -8.27
C ASP A 52 6.26 5.81 -7.24
N ASP A 53 5.91 5.37 -6.03
CA ASP A 53 6.88 5.19 -4.94
C ASP A 53 7.71 3.90 -5.12
N TRP A 54 7.12 2.82 -5.65
CA TRP A 54 7.75 1.48 -5.68
C TRP A 54 7.96 0.92 -7.10
N GLY A 55 7.39 1.52 -8.14
CA GLY A 55 7.55 1.05 -9.52
C GLY A 55 6.91 -0.33 -9.76
N LEU A 56 5.82 -0.63 -9.07
CA LEU A 56 5.14 -1.93 -9.11
C LEU A 56 3.70 -1.79 -9.57
N GLU A 57 3.24 -2.76 -10.35
CA GLU A 57 1.85 -2.86 -10.76
C GLU A 57 1.01 -3.36 -9.59
N ALA A 58 0.12 -2.50 -9.07
CA ALA A 58 -0.77 -2.84 -7.97
C ALA A 58 -2.18 -3.17 -8.50
N ASP A 59 -2.71 -4.34 -8.14
CA ASP A 59 -4.09 -4.66 -8.46
C ASP A 59 -5.06 -3.84 -7.60
N PHE A 60 -6.02 -3.21 -8.26
CA PHE A 60 -7.03 -2.36 -7.62
C PHE A 60 -7.89 -3.13 -6.59
N THR A 61 -8.24 -4.39 -6.90
CA THR A 61 -9.04 -5.23 -6.00
C THR A 61 -8.23 -5.64 -4.79
N ASP A 62 -6.96 -5.97 -4.97
CA ASP A 62 -6.06 -6.29 -3.86
C ASP A 62 -5.92 -5.10 -2.90
N VAL A 63 -5.79 -3.88 -3.44
CA VAL A 63 -5.75 -2.65 -2.62
C VAL A 63 -7.00 -2.48 -1.78
N LEU A 64 -8.19 -2.72 -2.35
CA LEU A 64 -9.46 -2.56 -1.65
C LEU A 64 -9.70 -3.60 -0.55
N GLN A 65 -9.42 -4.87 -0.86
CA GLN A 65 -9.88 -6.01 -0.06
C GLN A 65 -8.82 -6.53 0.92
N SER A 66 -7.55 -6.26 0.68
CA SER A 66 -6.47 -6.81 1.50
C SER A 66 -6.24 -5.99 2.78
N THR A 67 -5.83 -6.68 3.83
CA THR A 67 -5.11 -6.06 4.95
C THR A 67 -3.75 -5.51 4.47
N PRO A 68 -3.11 -4.58 5.21
CA PRO A 68 -1.79 -4.08 4.83
C PRO A 68 -0.73 -5.19 4.68
N GLY A 69 -0.78 -6.22 5.53
CA GLY A 69 0.15 -7.35 5.45
C GLY A 69 -0.11 -8.27 4.26
N GLU A 70 -1.36 -8.44 3.84
CA GLU A 70 -1.70 -9.19 2.63
C GLU A 70 -1.28 -8.43 1.37
N LEU A 71 -1.57 -7.12 1.30
CA LEU A 71 -1.18 -6.30 0.16
C LEU A 71 0.36 -6.26 0.01
N ALA A 72 1.09 -6.12 1.12
CA ALA A 72 2.56 -6.15 1.07
C ALA A 72 3.10 -7.46 0.49
N ARG A 73 2.47 -8.60 0.79
CA ARG A 73 2.84 -9.91 0.23
C ARG A 73 2.50 -9.99 -1.26
N ALA A 74 1.34 -9.49 -1.68
CA ALA A 74 0.95 -9.44 -3.09
C ALA A 74 1.98 -8.63 -3.90
N LEU A 75 2.31 -7.42 -3.42
CA LEU A 75 3.28 -6.52 -4.04
C LEU A 75 4.71 -7.08 -4.09
N ALA A 76 5.10 -7.89 -3.10
CA ALA A 76 6.40 -8.58 -3.13
C ALA A 76 6.54 -9.55 -4.32
N THR A 77 5.42 -9.94 -4.95
CA THR A 77 5.36 -10.80 -6.13
C THR A 77 4.88 -10.09 -7.39
N ALA A 78 4.56 -8.79 -7.29
CA ALA A 78 3.97 -8.02 -8.38
C ALA A 78 4.98 -7.75 -9.52
N PRO A 79 4.51 -7.62 -10.77
CA PRO A 79 5.32 -7.13 -11.88
C PRO A 79 5.86 -5.72 -11.60
N ARG A 80 7.03 -5.42 -12.18
CA ARG A 80 7.56 -4.05 -12.21
C ARG A 80 7.00 -3.31 -13.42
N LEU A 81 6.66 -2.04 -13.22
CA LEU A 81 6.38 -1.12 -14.32
C LEU A 81 7.66 -0.92 -15.14
N SER A 82 7.51 -0.91 -16.48
CA SER A 82 8.61 -0.79 -17.44
C SER A 82 8.98 0.66 -17.76
#